data_AF-A0A9W8ZYW8-F1
#
_entry.id   AF-A0A9W8ZYW8-F1
#
_cell.length_a   1.000
_cell.length_b   1.000
_cell.length_c   1.000
_cell.angle_alpha   90.00
_cell.angle_beta   90.00
_cell.angle_gamma   90.00
#
_symmetry.space_group_name_H-M   'P 1'
#
loop_
_entity.id
_entity.type
_entity.pdbx_description
1 polymer ?
#
loop_
_entity_poly.entity_id
_entity_poly.type
_entity_poly.pdbx_seq_one_letter_code
_entity_poly.pdbx_strand_id
1 'polypeptide(L)'
;MTSIITTSAEAAHSFAVSLLSKAQIQPGATIPEHPIKETTPTSSAPLTFSGKSVIVGVPGAFSGTCTVQIPGYINNYDKFKAKGVNEVYVVAVNDVFAMKAWKEHLAPTGTGVRFMADDKGTLTSALGLMYDATPKFGAPRSKRYVIIAENDKVESIFIEEDPSQATITRAETVLSHLT
;
A
#
# COMPACT_ATOMS: atom_id res chain seq x y z
N MET A 1 -13.56 30.13 -23.00
CA MET A 1 -12.86 30.70 -21.83
C MET A 1 -12.81 29.65 -20.72
N THR A 2 -12.00 28.60 -20.90
CA THR A 2 -12.03 27.41 -20.02
C THR A 2 -10.61 26.89 -19.74
N SER A 3 -9.66 27.78 -19.44
CA SER A 3 -8.24 27.37 -19.40
C SER A 3 -7.36 28.06 -18.36
N ILE A 4 -7.90 28.88 -17.46
CA ILE A 4 -7.09 29.57 -16.44
C ILE A 4 -7.39 29.04 -15.03
N ILE A 5 -8.60 28.53 -14.78
CA ILE A 5 -8.99 28.02 -13.46
C ILE A 5 -8.47 26.58 -13.26
N THR A 6 -8.52 25.74 -14.30
CA THR A 6 -8.08 24.34 -14.26
C THR A 6 -6.58 24.21 -13.92
N THR A 7 -5.76 25.07 -14.49
CA THR A 7 -4.30 25.12 -14.28
C THR A 7 -3.92 25.50 -12.86
N SER A 8 -4.71 26.35 -12.18
CA SER A 8 -4.42 26.75 -10.80
C SER A 8 -4.69 25.63 -9.79
N ALA A 9 -5.74 24.84 -10.00
CA ALA A 9 -6.09 23.72 -9.12
C ALA A 9 -5.12 22.54 -9.29
N GLU A 10 -4.79 22.16 -10.53
CA GLU A 10 -3.79 21.11 -10.80
C GLU A 10 -2.40 21.50 -10.29
N ALA A 11 -1.98 22.75 -10.49
CA ALA A 11 -0.71 23.23 -9.97
C ALA A 11 -0.68 23.25 -8.43
N ALA A 12 -1.77 23.69 -7.76
CA ALA A 12 -1.86 23.67 -6.30
C ALA A 12 -1.88 22.24 -5.74
N HIS A 13 -2.55 21.30 -6.42
CA HIS A 13 -2.58 19.89 -6.02
C HIS A 13 -1.20 19.22 -6.17
N SER A 14 -0.56 19.41 -7.32
CA SER A 14 0.79 18.88 -7.61
C SER A 14 1.84 19.47 -6.66
N PHE A 15 1.74 20.77 -6.37
CA PHE A 15 2.62 21.46 -5.44
C PHE A 15 2.43 20.99 -3.99
N ALA A 16 1.18 20.77 -3.55
CA ALA A 16 0.90 20.20 -2.23
C ALA A 16 1.46 18.77 -2.11
N VAL A 17 1.35 17.93 -3.15
CA VAL A 17 1.95 16.59 -3.16
C VAL A 17 3.49 16.66 -3.08
N SER A 18 4.13 17.60 -3.80
CA SER A 18 5.58 17.80 -3.77
C SER A 18 6.10 18.34 -2.44
N LEU A 19 5.36 19.23 -1.77
CA LEU A 19 5.75 19.80 -0.47
C LEU A 19 5.51 18.83 0.68
N LEU A 20 4.54 17.92 0.54
CA LEU A 20 4.20 16.92 1.56
C LEU A 20 4.95 15.60 1.38
N SER A 21 5.61 15.37 0.24
CA SER A 21 6.40 14.15 0.05
C SER A 21 7.69 14.22 0.89
N LYS A 22 7.72 13.48 2.00
CA LYS A 22 8.98 13.06 2.60
C LYS A 22 9.81 12.29 1.56
N ALA A 23 11.13 12.28 1.75
CA ALA A 23 12.02 11.44 0.97
C ALA A 23 11.49 10.00 0.96
N GLN A 24 11.46 9.37 -0.21
CA GLN A 24 11.01 8.00 -0.38
C GLN A 24 11.83 7.07 0.52
N ILE A 25 11.14 6.22 1.27
CA ILE A 25 11.77 5.27 2.18
C ILE A 25 12.77 4.36 1.43
N GLN A 26 13.88 4.03 2.08
CA GLN A 26 14.98 3.24 1.52
C GLN A 26 15.29 2.05 2.44
N PRO A 27 15.96 1.00 1.92
CA PRO A 27 16.55 -0.04 2.76
C PRO A 27 17.37 0.53 3.93
N GLY A 28 17.22 -0.07 5.10
CA GLY A 28 17.83 0.36 6.37
C GLY A 28 17.01 1.38 7.17
N ALA A 29 16.02 2.04 6.55
CA ALA A 29 15.15 2.99 7.25
C ALA A 29 14.15 2.27 8.20
N THR A 30 13.75 2.96 9.26
CA THR A 30 12.62 2.54 10.10
C THR A 30 11.30 2.96 9.44
N ILE A 31 10.34 2.05 9.39
CA ILE A 31 8.97 2.34 8.98
C ILE A 31 8.32 3.23 10.03
N PRO A 32 7.80 4.42 9.65
CA PRO A 32 7.23 5.36 10.60
C PRO A 32 5.93 4.81 11.21
N GLU A 33 5.79 4.96 12.52
CA GLU A 33 4.57 4.58 13.23
C GLU A 33 3.45 5.59 12.92
N HIS A 34 2.50 5.17 12.09
CA HIS A 34 1.28 5.92 11.84
C HIS A 34 0.05 5.03 12.10
N PRO A 35 -0.92 5.50 12.91
CA PRO A 35 -2.12 4.73 13.18
C PRO A 35 -2.98 4.64 11.92
N ILE A 36 -3.23 3.40 11.49
CA ILE A 36 -4.13 3.06 10.37
C ILE A 36 -5.18 2.06 10.85
N LYS A 37 -6.24 1.87 10.08
CA LYS A 37 -7.42 1.10 10.48
C LYS A 37 -7.39 -0.28 9.85
N GLU A 38 -7.97 -1.28 10.52
CA GLU A 38 -8.11 -2.64 9.96
C GLU A 38 -9.57 -3.10 9.99
N THR A 39 -10.23 -2.99 11.13
CA THR A 39 -11.54 -3.63 11.37
C THR A 39 -12.70 -2.67 11.50
N THR A 40 -12.52 -1.54 12.19
CA THR A 40 -13.59 -0.58 12.49
C THR A 40 -13.16 0.86 12.23
N PRO A 41 -14.10 1.80 12.00
CA PRO A 41 -13.76 3.20 11.76
C PRO A 41 -13.24 3.94 13.00
N THR A 42 -13.46 3.38 14.20
CA THR A 42 -13.13 3.97 15.50
C THR A 42 -11.87 3.40 16.14
N SER A 43 -11.28 2.34 15.55
CA SER A 43 -10.06 1.71 16.03
C SER A 43 -8.95 1.87 15.00
N SER A 44 -7.79 2.37 15.44
CA SER A 44 -6.60 2.50 14.62
C SER A 44 -5.36 2.21 15.44
N ALA A 45 -4.39 1.53 14.85
CA ALA A 45 -3.10 1.24 15.45
C ALA A 45 -2.01 1.28 14.36
N PRO A 46 -0.74 1.53 14.72
CA PRO A 46 0.36 1.31 13.81
C PRO A 46 0.41 -0.14 13.32
N LEU A 47 1.09 -0.37 12.19
CA LEU A 47 1.45 -1.72 11.78
C LEU A 47 2.25 -2.40 12.89
N THR A 48 1.94 -3.66 13.17
CA THR A 48 2.66 -4.45 14.17
C THR A 48 3.74 -5.25 13.48
N PHE A 49 4.96 -5.17 13.99
CA PHE A 49 6.08 -5.89 13.42
C PHE A 49 6.64 -6.87 14.43
N SER A 50 6.82 -8.12 13.98
CA SER A 50 7.58 -9.13 14.71
C SER A 50 8.25 -10.00 13.68
N GLY A 51 9.58 -10.09 13.69
CA GLY A 51 10.29 -10.78 12.62
C GLY A 51 10.01 -10.18 11.25
N LYS A 52 10.00 -11.02 10.21
CA LYS A 52 9.85 -10.57 8.82
C LYS A 52 8.40 -10.23 8.45
N SER A 53 8.16 -9.11 7.79
CA SER A 53 6.85 -8.69 7.29
C SER A 53 6.91 -8.29 5.82
N VAL A 54 5.81 -8.50 5.08
CA VAL A 54 5.64 -8.02 3.71
C VAL A 54 4.50 -7.00 3.68
N ILE A 55 4.77 -5.78 3.23
CA ILE A 55 3.76 -4.72 3.08
C ILE A 55 3.56 -4.46 1.60
N VAL A 56 2.35 -4.69 1.10
CA VAL A 56 1.95 -4.48 -0.29
C VAL A 56 1.10 -3.21 -0.35
N GLY A 57 1.67 -2.12 -0.87
CA GLY A 57 0.94 -0.88 -1.13
C GLY A 57 0.29 -0.91 -2.50
N VAL A 58 -0.99 -0.54 -2.57
CA VAL A 58 -1.75 -0.50 -3.83
C VAL A 58 -2.52 0.81 -4.02
N PRO A 59 -2.73 1.27 -5.27
CA PRO A 59 -3.49 2.50 -5.56
C PRO A 59 -4.91 2.56 -4.98
N GLY A 60 -5.66 1.45 -5.02
CA GLY A 60 -7.00 1.47 -4.44
C GLY A 60 -7.73 0.14 -4.54
N ALA A 61 -8.54 -0.12 -3.52
CA ALA A 61 -9.46 -1.24 -3.47
C ALA A 61 -10.38 -1.28 -4.71
N PHE A 62 -10.76 -2.48 -5.14
CA PHE A 62 -11.64 -2.75 -6.29
C PHE A 62 -11.14 -2.31 -7.69
N SER A 63 -9.96 -1.67 -7.80
CA SER A 63 -9.41 -1.30 -9.11
C SER A 63 -8.77 -2.49 -9.84
N GLY A 64 -8.83 -2.51 -11.18
CA GLY A 64 -8.50 -3.66 -12.03
C GLY A 64 -7.18 -4.37 -11.67
N THR A 65 -6.04 -3.69 -11.80
CA THR A 65 -4.73 -4.30 -11.50
C THR A 65 -4.60 -4.74 -10.04
N CYS A 66 -5.16 -3.97 -9.09
CA CYS A 66 -5.08 -4.31 -7.67
C CYS A 66 -5.88 -5.58 -7.37
N THR A 67 -7.10 -5.68 -7.90
CA THR A 67 -7.96 -6.86 -7.78
C THR A 67 -7.34 -8.10 -8.40
N VAL A 68 -6.50 -7.95 -9.44
CA VAL A 68 -5.74 -9.07 -10.04
C VAL A 68 -4.50 -9.43 -9.23
N GLN A 69 -3.80 -8.47 -8.64
CA GLN A 69 -2.54 -8.71 -7.92
C GLN A 69 -2.73 -9.35 -6.54
N ILE A 70 -3.68 -8.85 -5.74
CA ILE A 70 -3.83 -9.25 -4.33
C ILE A 70 -4.17 -10.74 -4.13
N PRO A 71 -4.98 -11.40 -4.99
CA PRO A 71 -5.17 -12.85 -4.94
C PRO A 71 -3.85 -13.66 -4.97
N GLY A 72 -2.80 -13.17 -5.62
CA GLY A 72 -1.49 -13.81 -5.59
C GLY A 72 -0.89 -13.89 -4.18
N TYR A 73 -1.05 -12.82 -3.37
CA TYR A 73 -0.59 -12.82 -1.98
C TYR A 73 -1.44 -13.70 -1.08
N ILE A 74 -2.77 -13.72 -1.30
CA ILE A 74 -3.69 -14.58 -0.57
C ILE A 74 -3.36 -16.07 -0.84
N ASN A 75 -3.24 -16.45 -2.11
CA ASN A 75 -3.04 -17.83 -2.52
C ASN A 75 -1.64 -18.36 -2.17
N ASN A 76 -0.64 -17.49 -2.05
CA ASN A 76 0.71 -17.87 -1.66
C ASN A 76 1.03 -17.54 -0.20
N TYR A 77 0.05 -17.20 0.64
CA TYR A 77 0.27 -16.82 2.04
C TYR A 77 1.11 -17.86 2.80
N ASP A 78 0.79 -19.14 2.66
CA ASP A 78 1.53 -20.22 3.33
C ASP A 78 2.99 -20.35 2.84
N LYS A 79 3.27 -19.98 1.58
CA LYS A 79 4.65 -19.94 1.07
C LYS A 79 5.44 -18.78 1.68
N PHE A 80 4.79 -17.63 1.89
CA PHE A 80 5.39 -16.53 2.64
C PHE A 80 5.67 -16.96 4.09
N LYS A 81 4.72 -17.62 4.75
CA LYS A 81 4.92 -18.19 6.10
C LYS A 81 6.09 -19.17 6.15
N ALA A 82 6.19 -20.08 5.17
CA ALA A 82 7.28 -21.04 5.07
C ALA A 82 8.66 -20.39 4.86
N LYS A 83 8.69 -19.16 4.33
CA LYS A 83 9.87 -18.31 4.17
C LYS A 83 10.13 -17.39 5.37
N GLY A 84 9.50 -17.66 6.52
CA GLY A 84 9.69 -16.91 7.76
C GLY A 84 8.97 -15.57 7.82
N VAL A 85 8.08 -15.26 6.87
CA VAL A 85 7.24 -14.05 6.96
C VAL A 85 6.18 -14.25 8.04
N ASN A 86 6.12 -13.34 8.99
CA ASN A 86 5.17 -13.32 10.08
C ASN A 86 3.83 -12.73 9.64
N GLU A 87 3.89 -11.55 9.00
CA GLU A 87 2.71 -10.78 8.60
C GLU A 87 2.79 -10.39 7.12
N VAL A 88 1.64 -10.44 6.43
CA VAL A 88 1.47 -9.86 5.09
C VAL A 88 0.37 -8.80 5.16
N TYR A 89 0.72 -7.56 4.89
CA TYR A 89 -0.18 -6.41 4.91
C TYR A 89 -0.50 -5.97 3.47
N VAL A 90 -1.77 -5.69 3.21
CA VAL A 90 -2.23 -4.94 2.03
C VAL A 90 -2.66 -3.57 2.51
N VAL A 91 -2.00 -2.52 2.03
CA VAL A 91 -2.26 -1.14 2.43
C VAL A 91 -2.80 -0.36 1.23
N ALA A 92 -3.88 0.38 1.44
CA ALA A 92 -4.38 1.32 0.44
C ALA A 92 -4.91 2.60 1.09
N VAL A 93 -4.86 3.69 0.33
CA VAL A 93 -5.51 4.96 0.69
C VAL A 93 -7.00 4.85 0.37
N ASN A 94 -7.69 4.12 1.23
CA ASN A 94 -9.13 3.87 1.22
C ASN A 94 -9.62 3.83 2.67
N ASP A 95 -10.89 4.12 2.88
CA ASP A 95 -11.52 3.92 4.17
C ASP A 95 -11.62 2.43 4.54
N VAL A 96 -11.82 2.18 5.84
CA VAL A 96 -11.90 0.82 6.40
C VAL A 96 -13.10 0.03 5.89
N PHE A 97 -14.19 0.69 5.49
CA PHE A 97 -15.37 0.00 4.98
C PHE A 97 -15.07 -0.61 3.61
N ALA A 98 -14.45 0.17 2.72
CA ALA A 98 -14.00 -0.31 1.42
C ALA A 98 -12.95 -1.41 1.55
N MET A 99 -11.93 -1.24 2.40
CA MET A 99 -10.88 -2.25 2.60
C MET A 99 -11.43 -3.56 3.17
N LYS A 100 -12.37 -3.49 4.12
CA LYS A 100 -13.03 -4.67 4.69
C LYS A 100 -13.87 -5.41 3.64
N ALA A 101 -14.74 -4.70 2.92
CA ALA A 101 -15.56 -5.30 1.88
C ALA A 101 -14.70 -5.91 0.76
N TRP A 102 -13.58 -5.28 0.42
CA TRP A 102 -12.66 -5.79 -0.58
C TRP A 102 -11.95 -7.07 -0.12
N LYS A 103 -11.52 -7.14 1.15
CA LYS A 103 -10.98 -8.38 1.75
C LYS A 103 -12.01 -9.51 1.66
N GLU A 104 -13.25 -9.26 2.08
CA GLU A 104 -14.34 -10.25 2.03
C GLU A 104 -14.63 -10.72 0.61
N HIS A 105 -14.58 -9.81 -0.37
CA HIS A 105 -14.75 -10.13 -1.77
C HIS A 105 -13.63 -11.02 -2.34
N LEU A 106 -12.36 -10.71 -2.03
CA LEU A 106 -11.21 -11.45 -2.56
C LEU A 106 -10.92 -12.76 -1.81
N ALA A 107 -11.28 -12.84 -0.54
CA ALA A 107 -11.05 -13.99 0.33
C ALA A 107 -12.33 -14.38 1.08
N PRO A 108 -13.38 -14.84 0.37
CA PRO A 108 -14.66 -15.19 1.00
C PRO A 108 -14.55 -16.37 1.98
N THR A 109 -13.51 -17.20 1.84
CA THR A 109 -13.19 -18.30 2.76
C THR A 109 -12.20 -17.90 3.87
N GLY A 110 -11.86 -16.62 3.97
CA GLY A 110 -10.85 -16.11 4.90
C GLY A 110 -9.43 -16.10 4.33
N THR A 111 -8.57 -15.28 4.95
CA THR A 111 -7.14 -15.18 4.63
C THR A 111 -6.37 -14.65 5.84
N GLY A 112 -5.11 -15.09 5.99
CA GLY A 112 -4.17 -14.53 6.94
C GLY A 112 -3.59 -13.17 6.51
N VAL A 113 -3.77 -12.76 5.25
CA VAL A 113 -3.38 -11.43 4.77
C VAL A 113 -4.24 -10.36 5.46
N ARG A 114 -3.59 -9.33 6.00
CA ARG A 114 -4.22 -8.23 6.74
C ARG A 114 -4.44 -7.04 5.82
N PHE A 115 -5.65 -6.50 5.80
CA PHE A 115 -6.03 -5.40 4.91
C PHE A 115 -6.15 -4.13 5.74
N MET A 116 -5.28 -3.17 5.46
CA MET A 116 -5.11 -1.97 6.25
C MET A 116 -5.56 -0.74 5.46
N ALA A 117 -6.49 0.00 6.06
CA ALA A 117 -7.00 1.26 5.57
C ALA A 117 -6.17 2.42 6.08
N ASP A 118 -5.32 2.96 5.21
CA ASP A 118 -4.64 4.24 5.40
C ASP A 118 -5.55 5.37 4.88
N ASP A 119 -6.71 5.53 5.53
CA ASP A 119 -7.82 6.36 5.05
C ASP A 119 -7.46 7.84 4.85
N LYS A 120 -6.47 8.32 5.61
CA LYS A 120 -5.92 9.68 5.50
C LYS A 120 -4.63 9.76 4.68
N GLY A 121 -4.10 8.63 4.23
CA GLY A 121 -2.84 8.58 3.50
C GLY A 121 -1.61 8.96 4.32
N THR A 122 -1.68 8.92 5.65
CA THR A 122 -0.63 9.44 6.53
C THR A 122 0.59 8.54 6.54
N LEU A 123 0.39 7.22 6.59
CA LEU A 123 1.49 6.26 6.48
C LEU A 123 2.12 6.34 5.09
N THR A 124 1.30 6.30 4.04
CA THR A 124 1.74 6.35 2.64
C THR A 124 2.55 7.62 2.35
N SER A 125 2.10 8.77 2.86
CA SER A 125 2.83 10.04 2.72
C SER A 125 4.14 10.03 3.51
N ALA A 126 4.13 9.48 4.73
CA ALA A 126 5.33 9.40 5.56
C ALA A 126 6.42 8.48 4.98
N LEU A 127 6.01 7.47 4.19
CA LEU A 127 6.91 6.62 3.42
C LEU A 127 7.44 7.28 2.14
N GLY A 128 6.91 8.46 1.75
CA GLY A 128 7.21 9.09 0.47
C GLY A 128 6.67 8.32 -0.74
N LEU A 129 5.57 7.58 -0.55
CA LEU A 129 4.97 6.68 -1.55
C LEU A 129 3.58 7.14 -2.02
N MET A 130 3.21 8.38 -1.69
CA MET A 130 2.02 9.04 -2.26
C MET A 130 2.30 9.48 -3.70
N TYR A 131 1.31 9.39 -4.58
CA TYR A 131 1.37 10.01 -5.91
C TYR A 131 0.03 10.64 -6.28
N ASP A 132 0.06 11.59 -7.21
CA ASP A 132 -1.15 12.19 -7.73
C ASP A 132 -1.89 11.20 -8.65
N ALA A 133 -2.92 10.58 -8.09
CA ALA A 133 -3.81 9.65 -8.76
C ALA A 133 -5.19 10.28 -9.06
N THR A 134 -5.33 11.59 -8.84
CA THR A 134 -6.59 12.33 -8.92
C THR A 134 -7.34 12.10 -10.24
N PRO A 135 -6.68 12.04 -11.42
CA PRO A 135 -7.37 11.80 -12.68
C PRO A 135 -8.11 10.45 -12.76
N LYS A 136 -7.67 9.44 -11.99
CA LYS A 136 -8.26 8.09 -12.00
C LYS A 136 -9.09 7.78 -10.75
N PHE A 137 -8.68 8.31 -9.60
CA PHE A 137 -9.23 7.94 -8.28
C PHE A 137 -9.90 9.10 -7.54
N GLY A 138 -9.90 10.30 -8.11
CA GLY A 138 -10.49 11.51 -7.52
C GLY A 138 -9.69 12.13 -6.36
N ALA A 139 -8.58 11.51 -5.96
CA ALA A 139 -7.65 12.01 -4.94
C ALA A 139 -6.26 11.36 -5.10
N PRO A 140 -5.21 11.91 -4.46
CA PRO A 140 -3.91 11.23 -4.32
C PRO A 140 -4.04 9.85 -3.68
N ARG A 141 -3.19 8.91 -4.12
CA ARG A 141 -3.20 7.51 -3.66
C ARG A 141 -1.78 6.98 -3.44
N SER A 142 -1.70 5.78 -2.86
CA SER A 142 -0.44 5.04 -2.76
C SER A 142 0.06 4.59 -4.12
N LYS A 143 1.35 4.78 -4.39
CA LYS A 143 2.05 4.04 -5.46
C LYS A 143 1.86 2.54 -5.27
N ARG A 144 2.11 1.75 -6.31
CA ARG A 144 2.20 0.29 -6.16
C ARG A 144 3.60 -0.09 -5.71
N TYR A 145 3.70 -0.72 -4.56
CA TYR A 145 4.99 -1.11 -3.99
C TYR A 145 4.89 -2.37 -3.13
N VAL A 146 6.05 -2.95 -2.84
CA VAL A 146 6.24 -3.96 -1.80
C VAL A 146 7.41 -3.54 -0.94
N ILE A 147 7.22 -3.54 0.38
CA ILE A 147 8.30 -3.42 1.37
C ILE A 147 8.44 -4.77 2.05
N ILE A 148 9.66 -5.30 2.09
CA ILE A 148 10.03 -6.40 2.98
C ILE A 148 10.74 -5.76 4.16
N ALA A 149 10.26 -6.05 5.36
CA ALA A 149 10.80 -5.51 6.60
C ALA A 149 11.20 -6.63 7.56
N GLU A 150 12.26 -6.42 8.32
CA GLU A 150 12.63 -7.23 9.48
C GLU A 150 12.38 -6.38 10.72
N ASN A 151 11.38 -6.78 11.51
CA ASN A 151 10.73 -5.92 12.48
C ASN A 151 10.26 -4.62 11.80
N ASP A 152 10.62 -3.46 12.33
CA ASP A 152 10.27 -2.15 11.79
C ASP A 152 11.29 -1.62 10.76
N LYS A 153 12.34 -2.38 10.43
CA LYS A 153 13.40 -1.97 9.51
C LYS A 153 13.16 -2.48 8.10
N VAL A 154 13.22 -1.58 7.11
CA VAL A 154 13.12 -1.95 5.69
C VAL A 154 14.37 -2.74 5.28
N GLU A 155 14.18 -3.97 4.83
CA GLU A 155 15.25 -4.75 4.19
C GLU A 155 15.31 -4.49 2.69
N SER A 156 14.16 -4.46 2.04
CA SER A 156 14.06 -4.18 0.61
C SER A 156 12.75 -3.51 0.25
N ILE A 157 12.77 -2.80 -0.88
CA ILE A 157 11.62 -2.09 -1.42
C ILE A 157 11.56 -2.26 -2.94
N PHE A 158 10.38 -2.60 -3.43
CA PHE A 158 10.04 -2.75 -4.85
C PHE A 158 8.96 -1.74 -5.17
N ILE A 159 9.16 -0.86 -6.14
CA ILE A 159 8.16 0.17 -6.51
C ILE A 159 7.97 0.10 -8.01
N GLU A 160 6.73 -0.09 -8.44
CA GLU A 160 6.43 -0.02 -9.86
C GLU A 160 6.65 1.40 -10.37
N GLU A 161 7.32 1.53 -11.52
CA GLU A 161 7.47 2.81 -12.20
C GLU A 161 6.09 3.35 -12.64
N ASP A 162 5.24 2.48 -13.18
CA ASP A 162 3.83 2.75 -13.43
C ASP A 162 2.94 2.05 -12.40
N PRO A 163 2.28 2.78 -11.48
CA PRO A 163 1.37 2.20 -10.49
C PRO A 163 0.18 1.41 -11.08
N SER A 164 -0.09 1.56 -12.39
CA SER A 164 -1.12 0.79 -13.10
C SER A 164 -0.67 -0.62 -13.49
N GLN A 165 0.63 -0.91 -13.46
CA GLN A 165 1.21 -2.23 -13.71
C GLN A 165 1.48 -2.97 -12.41
N ALA A 166 1.60 -4.29 -12.48
CA ALA A 166 2.11 -5.13 -11.41
C ALA A 166 3.10 -6.14 -12.00
N THR A 167 4.39 -5.84 -11.88
CA THR A 167 5.49 -6.61 -12.45
C THR A 167 6.40 -7.11 -11.32
N ILE A 168 7.24 -6.23 -10.77
CA ILE A 168 8.17 -6.53 -9.69
C ILE A 168 7.47 -6.68 -8.33
N THR A 169 6.25 -6.16 -8.21
CA THR A 169 5.43 -6.25 -6.99
C THR A 169 4.50 -7.47 -6.97
N ARG A 170 4.59 -8.39 -7.94
CA ARG A 170 3.80 -9.64 -7.91
C ARG A 170 4.26 -10.56 -6.78
N ALA A 171 3.33 -11.33 -6.21
CA ALA A 171 3.61 -12.21 -5.08
C ALA A 171 4.73 -13.23 -5.40
N GLU A 172 4.71 -13.81 -6.59
CA GLU A 172 5.72 -14.78 -7.07
C GLU A 172 7.10 -14.14 -7.19
N THR A 173 7.17 -12.89 -7.69
CA THR A 173 8.43 -12.15 -7.78
C THR A 173 8.98 -11.89 -6.38
N VAL A 174 8.16 -11.37 -5.47
CA VAL A 174 8.56 -11.09 -4.08
C VAL A 174 9.02 -12.38 -3.36
N LEU A 175 8.31 -13.49 -3.55
CA LEU A 175 8.71 -14.79 -2.99
C LEU A 175 10.10 -15.24 -3.44
N SER A 176 10.47 -14.95 -4.69
CA SER A 176 11.81 -15.30 -5.21
C SER A 176 12.95 -14.51 -4.54
N HIS A 177 12.64 -13.36 -3.93
CA HIS A 177 13.59 -12.55 -3.17
C HIS A 177 13.66 -12.91 -1.67
N LEU A 178 12.79 -13.81 -1.20
CA LEU A 178 12.82 -14.30 0.16
C LEU A 178 13.69 -15.56 0.24
N THR A 179 14.75 -15.50 1.05
CA THR A 179 15.65 -16.63 1.33
C THR A 179 14.98 -17.63 2.25
#